data_AF-A0A1T4PUC8-F1
#
_entry.id   AF-A0A1T4PUC8-F1
#
_cell.length_a   1.000
_cell.length_b   1.000
_cell.length_c   1.000
_cell.angle_alpha   90.00
_cell.angle_beta   90.00
_cell.angle_gamma   90.00
#
_symmetry.space_group_name_H-M   'P 1'
#
loop_
_entity.id
_entity.type
_entity.pdbx_description
1 polymer ?
#
loop_
_entity_poly.entity_id
_entity_poly.type
_entity_poly.pdbx_seq_one_letter_code
_entity_poly.pdbx_strand_id
1 'polypeptide(L)'
;MKNLDKDKLPEDLKRDLERVENEKINKQLVAPEIKIENIKVEEKKESTTDELLGFKVEAEKEEDDMIIKLKKPISGIKEIILNPDKITGTTLSHLEKVWRSRNRENREMVKELDGEYLAMVASIMSGISYANIMELGGNDFTKVTSKTRNFLLVD
;
A
#
# COMPACT_ATOMS: atom_id res chain seq x y z
N MET A 1 21.25 -6.51 -30.84
CA MET A 1 20.29 -7.31 -30.05
C MET A 1 18.89 -6.96 -30.54
N LYS A 2 18.09 -7.92 -31.01
CA LYS A 2 16.72 -7.65 -31.46
C LYS A 2 15.88 -7.29 -30.22
N ASN A 3 15.32 -6.09 -30.16
CA ASN A 3 14.34 -5.74 -29.13
C ASN A 3 13.11 -6.64 -29.33
N LEU A 4 12.78 -7.41 -28.30
CA LEU A 4 11.64 -8.31 -28.32
C LEU A 4 10.37 -7.45 -28.21
N ASP A 5 9.56 -7.49 -29.26
CA ASP A 5 8.32 -6.75 -29.36
C ASP A 5 7.27 -7.41 -28.45
N LYS A 6 7.08 -6.85 -27.24
CA LYS A 6 6.27 -7.47 -26.17
C LYS A 6 4.81 -7.66 -26.58
N ASP A 7 4.32 -6.84 -27.52
CA ASP A 7 2.94 -6.90 -28.00
C ASP A 7 2.66 -8.11 -28.89
N LYS A 8 3.70 -8.71 -29.49
CA LYS A 8 3.62 -9.90 -30.35
C LYS A 8 3.80 -11.23 -29.60
N LEU A 9 3.96 -11.19 -28.28
CA LEU A 9 4.11 -12.41 -27.48
C LEU A 9 2.75 -13.11 -27.28
N PRO A 10 2.73 -14.45 -27.21
CA PRO A 10 1.60 -15.21 -26.69
C PRO A 10 1.20 -14.71 -25.29
N GLU A 11 -0.11 -14.67 -25.01
CA GLU A 11 -0.67 -14.18 -23.74
C GLU A 11 -0.12 -14.88 -22.49
N ASP A 12 0.23 -16.16 -22.61
CA ASP A 12 0.79 -16.92 -21.49
C ASP A 12 2.21 -16.43 -21.14
N LEU A 13 3.02 -16.10 -22.14
CA LEU A 13 4.35 -15.52 -21.94
C LEU A 13 4.29 -14.09 -21.41
N LYS A 14 3.26 -13.32 -21.78
CA LYS A 14 3.03 -11.98 -21.22
C LYS A 14 2.73 -12.05 -19.72
N ARG A 15 1.86 -12.98 -19.31
CA ARG A 15 1.52 -13.21 -17.90
C ARG A 15 2.72 -13.70 -17.09
N ASP A 16 3.55 -14.58 -17.65
CA ASP A 16 4.76 -15.02 -16.97
C ASP A 16 5.80 -13.89 -16.82
N LEU A 17 5.95 -13.04 -17.84
CA LEU A 17 6.80 -11.85 -17.77
C LEU A 17 6.31 -10.86 -16.70
N GLU A 18 5.01 -10.60 -16.65
CA GLU A 18 4.39 -9.74 -15.65
C GLU A 18 4.58 -10.30 -14.24
N ARG A 19 4.40 -11.61 -14.05
CA ARG A 19 4.69 -12.30 -12.79
C ARG A 19 6.14 -12.11 -12.34
N VAL A 20 7.10 -12.34 -13.25
CA VAL A 20 8.53 -12.15 -12.95
C VAL A 20 8.84 -10.69 -12.60
N GLU A 21 8.18 -9.73 -13.24
CA GLU A 21 8.33 -8.32 -12.92
C GLU A 21 7.75 -7.99 -11.54
N ASN A 22 6.56 -8.50 -11.22
CA ASN A 22 5.92 -8.36 -9.91
C ASN A 22 6.74 -9.00 -8.77
N GLU A 23 7.38 -10.14 -9.02
CA GLU A 23 8.30 -10.75 -8.06
C GLU A 23 9.55 -9.89 -7.80
N LYS A 24 10.10 -9.25 -8.85
CA LYS A 24 11.22 -8.32 -8.69
C LYS A 24 10.82 -7.07 -7.92
N ILE A 25 9.58 -6.61 -8.09
CA ILE A 25 9.02 -5.51 -7.30
C ILE A 25 8.91 -5.95 -5.85
N ASN A 26 8.29 -7.10 -5.57
CA ASN A 26 8.18 -7.63 -4.21
C ASN A 26 9.55 -7.67 -3.52
N LYS A 27 10.61 -8.13 -4.20
CA LYS A 27 11.99 -8.14 -3.68
C LYS A 27 12.56 -6.75 -3.39
N GLN A 28 12.21 -5.74 -4.18
CA GLN A 28 12.63 -4.34 -3.96
C GLN A 28 11.80 -3.63 -2.89
N LEU A 29 10.55 -4.06 -2.68
CA LEU A 29 9.65 -3.56 -1.64
C LEU A 29 10.00 -4.10 -0.24
N VAL A 30 10.75 -5.21 -0.14
CA VAL A 30 11.27 -5.67 1.15
C VAL A 30 12.31 -4.65 1.63
N ALA A 31 11.85 -3.67 2.41
CA ALA A 31 12.71 -2.74 3.13
C ALA A 31 13.70 -3.54 4.02
N PRO A 32 14.92 -3.04 4.27
CA PRO A 32 15.84 -3.69 5.20
C PRO A 32 15.14 -3.86 6.56
N GLU A 33 15.25 -5.06 7.14
CA GLU A 33 14.69 -5.38 8.45
C GLU A 33 15.13 -4.33 9.49
N ILE A 34 14.22 -3.46 9.90
CA ILE A 34 14.44 -2.61 11.06
C ILE A 34 14.27 -3.53 12.28
N LYS A 35 15.40 -3.91 12.90
CA LYS A 35 15.40 -4.58 14.21
C LYS A 35 14.84 -3.61 15.24
N ILE A 36 13.58 -3.80 15.63
CA ILE A 36 12.97 -3.08 16.73
C ILE A 36 13.28 -3.89 18.00
N GLU A 37 14.22 -3.39 18.80
CA GLU A 37 14.46 -3.90 20.15
C GLU A 37 13.28 -3.57 21.07
N ASN A 38 12.94 -4.54 21.91
CA ASN A 38 11.76 -4.57 22.78
C ASN A 38 11.64 -3.32 23.67
N ILE A 39 10.57 -2.55 23.50
CA ILE A 39 10.11 -1.60 24.52
C ILE A 39 8.97 -2.27 25.29
N LYS A 40 9.25 -2.66 26.53
CA LYS A 40 8.24 -2.98 27.55
C LYS A 40 7.51 -1.69 27.91
N VAL A 41 6.18 -1.68 27.81
CA VAL A 41 5.35 -0.66 28.43
C VAL A 41 4.74 -1.26 29.69
N GLU A 42 5.24 -0.82 30.84
CA GLU A 42 4.63 -1.02 32.15
C GLU A 42 3.54 0.04 32.35
N GLU A 43 2.38 -0.39 32.84
CA GLU A 43 1.27 0.47 33.22
C GLU A 43 1.60 1.29 34.48
N LYS A 44 1.25 2.60 34.49
CA LYS A 44 0.70 3.29 35.68
C LYS A 44 0.13 4.71 35.39
N LYS A 45 -1.11 4.88 35.85
CA LYS A 45 -1.94 6.06 36.20
C LYS A 45 -1.16 7.22 36.87
N GLU A 46 -1.57 8.49 36.97
CA GLU A 46 -2.84 9.24 36.85
C GLU A 46 -2.56 10.78 36.91
N SER A 47 -3.63 11.59 36.81
CA SER A 47 -3.82 13.04 37.11
C SER A 47 -3.75 14.01 35.90
N THR A 48 -4.85 14.33 35.21
CA THR A 48 -6.08 15.11 35.52
C THR A 48 -5.90 16.64 35.48
N THR A 49 -6.21 17.24 34.31
CA THR A 49 -6.58 18.67 34.16
C THR A 49 -7.79 18.87 33.22
N ASP A 50 -8.51 17.80 32.83
CA ASP A 50 -9.57 17.87 31.81
C ASP A 50 -10.97 18.18 32.34
N GLU A 51 -11.15 18.39 33.65
CA GLU A 51 -12.46 18.70 34.23
C GLU A 51 -12.93 20.16 34.03
N LEU A 52 -12.14 21.03 33.41
CA LEU A 52 -12.48 22.47 33.25
C LEU A 52 -12.95 22.88 31.85
N LEU A 53 -12.80 22.04 30.84
CA LEU A 53 -13.25 22.33 29.48
C LEU A 53 -14.14 21.18 29.04
N GLY A 54 -15.45 21.42 28.95
CA GLY A 54 -16.48 20.44 28.58
C GLY A 54 -16.37 19.90 27.15
N PHE A 55 -15.20 19.36 26.80
CA PHE A 55 -15.02 18.45 25.69
C PHE A 55 -15.57 17.11 26.11
N LYS A 56 -16.84 16.91 25.78
CA LYS A 56 -17.36 15.57 25.56
C LYS A 56 -16.54 15.01 24.39
N VAL A 57 -15.47 14.27 24.69
CA VAL A 57 -14.80 13.42 23.71
C VAL A 57 -15.80 12.33 23.38
N GLU A 58 -16.68 12.63 22.42
CA GLU A 58 -17.32 11.57 21.66
C GLU A 58 -16.16 10.89 20.94
N ALA A 59 -15.77 9.71 21.42
CA ALA A 59 -14.77 8.88 20.77
C ALA A 59 -15.19 8.72 19.31
N GLU A 60 -14.53 9.46 18.43
CA GLU A 60 -14.79 9.47 17.01
C GLU A 60 -14.49 8.06 16.48
N LYS A 61 -15.47 7.49 15.80
CA LYS A 61 -15.36 6.19 15.13
C LYS A 61 -14.44 6.32 13.92
N GLU A 62 -13.13 6.47 14.13
CA GLU A 62 -12.16 6.59 13.02
C GLU A 62 -11.53 5.25 12.61
N GLU A 63 -11.73 4.18 13.39
CA GLU A 63 -11.03 2.91 13.15
C GLU A 63 -11.51 2.10 11.92
N ASP A 64 -12.64 2.46 11.30
CA ASP A 64 -13.23 1.66 10.20
C ASP A 64 -12.80 2.12 8.78
N ASP A 65 -12.23 3.32 8.59
CA ASP A 65 -11.94 3.80 7.23
C ASP A 65 -10.66 3.18 6.63
N MET A 66 -9.84 2.49 7.42
CA MET A 66 -8.63 1.85 6.91
C MET A 66 -8.74 0.32 6.75
N ILE A 67 -9.92 -0.24 7.00
CA ILE A 67 -10.18 -1.67 6.85
C ILE A 67 -11.01 -1.94 5.58
N ILE A 68 -10.49 -2.80 4.71
CA ILE A 68 -11.19 -3.25 3.50
C ILE A 68 -11.51 -4.73 3.63
N LYS A 69 -12.79 -5.05 3.79
CA LYS A 69 -13.28 -6.43 3.69
C LYS A 69 -13.38 -6.85 2.23
N LEU A 70 -12.66 -7.91 1.87
CA LEU A 70 -12.58 -8.41 0.51
C LEU A 70 -13.85 -9.18 0.17
N LYS A 71 -14.40 -8.93 -1.03
CA LYS A 71 -15.50 -9.74 -1.56
C LYS A 71 -15.04 -11.14 -1.90
N LYS A 72 -13.81 -11.26 -2.41
CA LYS A 72 -13.16 -12.54 -2.70
C LYS A 72 -11.85 -12.63 -1.93
N PRO A 73 -11.65 -13.65 -1.09
CA PRO A 73 -10.39 -13.84 -0.40
C PRO A 73 -9.25 -14.02 -1.39
N ILE A 74 -8.09 -13.46 -1.07
CA ILE A 74 -6.87 -13.66 -1.83
C ILE A 74 -5.83 -14.36 -0.96
N SER A 75 -5.34 -15.51 -1.40
CA SER A 75 -4.33 -16.27 -0.65
C SER A 75 -4.70 -16.50 0.83
N GLY A 76 -6.00 -16.70 1.12
CA GLY A 76 -6.53 -16.87 2.48
C GLY A 76 -6.82 -15.59 3.26
N ILE A 77 -6.40 -14.43 2.74
CA ILE A 77 -6.66 -13.11 3.33
C ILE A 77 -8.09 -12.68 3.00
N LYS A 78 -8.86 -12.30 4.01
CA LYS A 78 -10.25 -11.83 3.86
C LYS A 78 -10.41 -10.33 4.06
N GLU A 79 -9.44 -9.70 4.70
CA GLU A 79 -9.48 -8.28 5.05
C GLU A 79 -8.09 -7.68 4.85
N ILE A 80 -8.05 -6.47 4.33
CA ILE A 80 -6.84 -5.67 4.15
C ILE A 80 -6.93 -4.49 5.10
N ILE A 81 -5.93 -4.34 5.96
CA ILE A 81 -5.82 -3.20 6.88
C ILE A 81 -4.71 -2.31 6.34
N LEU A 82 -5.03 -1.07 6.00
CA LEU A 82 -4.04 -0.07 5.59
C LEU A 82 -3.55 0.66 6.84
N ASN A 83 -2.25 0.60 7.15
CA ASN A 83 -1.69 1.35 8.25
C ASN A 83 -0.79 2.49 7.72
N PRO A 84 -1.24 3.76 7.79
CA PRO A 84 -0.44 4.93 7.42
C PRO A 84 0.91 5.02 8.13
N ASP A 85 1.00 4.60 9.40
CA ASP A 85 2.22 4.69 10.21
C ASP A 85 3.36 3.80 9.69
N LYS A 86 3.04 2.81 8.84
CA LYS A 86 4.05 1.97 8.17
C LYS A 86 4.72 2.67 7.00
N ILE A 87 4.22 3.82 6.58
CA ILE A 87 4.77 4.59 5.46
C ILE A 87 5.50 5.82 5.97
N THR A 88 6.69 6.03 5.42
CA THR A 88 7.50 7.23 5.65
C THR A 88 7.70 7.99 4.34
N GLY A 89 8.09 9.25 4.42
CA GLY A 89 8.46 10.03 3.24
C GLY A 89 9.61 9.40 2.42
N THR A 90 10.55 8.71 3.10
CA THR A 90 11.62 7.95 2.44
C THR A 90 11.06 6.78 1.63
N THR A 91 10.09 6.05 2.19
CA THR A 91 9.40 4.97 1.50
C THR A 91 8.69 5.50 0.26
N LEU A 92 7.88 6.56 0.38
CA LEU A 92 7.14 7.15 -0.75
C LEU A 92 8.08 7.62 -1.87
N SER A 93 9.20 8.25 -1.50
CA SER A 93 10.24 8.69 -2.44
C SER A 93 10.89 7.52 -3.18
N HIS A 94 11.11 6.39 -2.49
CA HIS A 94 11.65 5.20 -3.11
C HIS A 94 10.64 4.58 -4.10
N LEU A 95 9.38 4.44 -3.68
CA LEU A 95 8.30 3.92 -4.54
C LEU A 95 8.13 4.76 -5.80
N GLU A 96 8.22 6.09 -5.68
CA GLU A 96 8.14 6.97 -6.85
C GLU A 96 9.28 6.72 -7.83
N LYS A 97 10.52 6.54 -7.35
CA LYS A 97 11.66 6.22 -8.21
C LYS A 97 11.46 4.90 -8.93
N VAL A 98 11.01 3.87 -8.22
CA VAL A 98 10.72 2.54 -8.79
C VAL A 98 9.65 2.68 -9.87
N TRP A 99 8.54 3.34 -9.57
CA TRP A 99 7.43 3.56 -10.50
C TRP A 99 7.87 4.36 -11.74
N ARG A 100 8.53 5.50 -11.58
CA ARG A 100 9.04 6.31 -12.71
C ARG A 100 10.03 5.55 -13.59
N SER A 101 10.79 4.63 -13.00
CA SER A 101 11.76 3.82 -13.75
C SER A 101 11.10 2.81 -14.69
N ARG A 102 9.86 2.39 -14.38
CA ARG A 102 9.01 1.49 -15.16
C ARG A 102 8.15 2.26 -16.16
N ASN A 103 7.65 3.43 -15.76
CA ASN A 103 6.77 4.28 -16.57
C ASN A 103 7.57 5.37 -17.33
N ARG A 104 8.70 5.00 -17.95
CA ARG A 104 9.63 5.97 -18.58
C ARG A 104 9.01 6.76 -19.72
N GLU A 105 8.06 6.16 -20.42
CA GLU A 105 7.35 6.77 -21.55
C GLU A 105 6.29 7.79 -21.08
N ASN A 106 5.82 7.70 -19.82
CA ASN A 106 4.71 8.48 -19.29
C ASN A 106 5.12 9.26 -18.03
N ARG A 107 6.22 10.03 -18.10
CA ARG A 107 6.76 10.77 -16.94
C ARG A 107 5.85 11.87 -16.42
N GLU A 108 4.95 12.36 -17.26
CA GLU A 108 3.99 13.42 -16.97
C GLU A 108 2.75 12.90 -16.21
N MET A 109 2.59 11.58 -16.07
CA MET A 109 1.47 11.03 -15.31
C MET A 109 1.55 11.41 -13.83
N VAL A 110 0.39 11.74 -13.27
CA VAL A 110 0.21 11.98 -11.84
C VAL A 110 0.16 10.63 -11.12
N LYS A 111 1.19 10.33 -10.34
CA LYS A 111 1.36 9.01 -9.69
C LYS A 111 0.22 8.69 -8.72
N GLU A 112 -0.37 9.70 -8.08
CA GLU A 112 -1.50 9.56 -7.16
C GLU A 112 -2.80 9.14 -7.87
N LEU A 113 -2.84 9.18 -9.22
CA LEU A 113 -3.94 8.66 -10.03
C LEU A 113 -3.60 7.31 -10.69
N ASP A 114 -2.36 6.84 -10.57
CA ASP A 114 -1.89 5.61 -11.19
C ASP A 114 -2.15 4.39 -10.28
N GLY A 115 -2.84 3.39 -10.83
CA GLY A 115 -3.23 2.19 -10.08
C GLY A 115 -2.04 1.36 -9.59
N GLU A 116 -0.95 1.29 -10.36
CA GLU A 116 0.25 0.53 -9.95
C GLU A 116 0.96 1.23 -8.79
N TYR A 117 1.13 2.55 -8.87
CA TYR A 117 1.73 3.32 -7.77
C TYR A 117 0.92 3.17 -6.48
N LEU A 118 -0.41 3.35 -6.56
CA LEU A 118 -1.29 3.20 -5.40
C LEU A 118 -1.25 1.77 -4.82
N ALA A 119 -1.13 0.75 -5.67
CA ALA A 119 -0.98 -0.64 -5.23
C ALA A 119 0.38 -0.90 -4.54
N MET A 120 1.47 -0.27 -5.01
CA MET A 120 2.77 -0.34 -4.33
C MET A 120 2.71 0.28 -2.93
N VAL A 121 2.05 1.43 -2.80
CA VAL A 121 1.85 2.10 -1.50
C VAL A 121 0.99 1.24 -0.58
N ALA A 122 -0.15 0.74 -1.08
CA ALA A 122 -1.05 -0.15 -0.33
C ALA A 122 -0.35 -1.43 0.15
N SER A 123 0.56 -1.99 -0.66
CA SER A 123 1.37 -3.15 -0.31
C SER A 123 2.19 -2.89 0.95
N ILE A 124 2.85 -1.72 1.04
CA ILE A 124 3.62 -1.36 2.23
C ILE A 124 2.71 -1.07 3.44
N MET A 125 1.62 -0.31 3.26
CA MET A 125 0.68 0.00 4.34
C MET A 125 0.07 -1.26 4.97
N SER A 126 -0.23 -2.27 4.15
CA SER A 126 -0.89 -3.50 4.62
C SER A 126 0.08 -4.62 4.98
N GLY A 127 1.30 -4.60 4.45
CA GLY A 127 2.23 -5.73 4.51
C GLY A 127 1.85 -6.89 3.56
N ILE A 128 0.86 -6.70 2.69
CA ILE A 128 0.49 -7.67 1.66
C ILE A 128 1.36 -7.45 0.43
N SER A 129 1.81 -8.51 -0.24
CA SER A 129 2.65 -8.39 -1.42
C SER A 129 1.96 -7.61 -2.54
N TYR A 130 2.73 -6.85 -3.31
CA TYR A 130 2.22 -6.09 -4.46
C TYR A 130 1.53 -7.00 -5.46
N ALA A 131 2.11 -8.17 -5.74
CA ALA A 131 1.49 -9.18 -6.61
C ALA A 131 0.08 -9.57 -6.14
N ASN A 132 -0.13 -9.81 -4.84
CA ASN A 132 -1.44 -10.11 -4.31
C ASN A 132 -2.38 -8.90 -4.47
N ILE A 133 -1.94 -7.68 -4.16
CA ILE A 133 -2.76 -6.49 -4.36
C ILE A 133 -3.22 -6.36 -5.81
N MET A 134 -2.34 -6.61 -6.78
CA MET A 134 -2.66 -6.55 -8.22
C MET A 134 -3.60 -7.67 -8.68
N GLU A 135 -3.62 -8.82 -7.99
CA GLU A 135 -4.52 -9.94 -8.29
C GLU A 135 -5.94 -9.78 -7.69
N LEU A 136 -6.20 -8.71 -6.94
CA LEU A 136 -7.52 -8.42 -6.41
C LEU A 136 -8.57 -8.27 -7.51
N GLY A 137 -9.81 -8.67 -7.22
CA GLY A 137 -10.94 -8.37 -8.10
C GLY A 137 -11.13 -6.85 -8.22
N GLY A 138 -11.51 -6.36 -9.40
CA GLY A 138 -11.52 -4.92 -9.69
C GLY A 138 -12.27 -4.04 -8.67
N ASN A 139 -13.36 -4.55 -8.05
CA ASN A 139 -14.08 -3.83 -6.99
C ASN A 139 -13.23 -3.67 -5.72
N ASP A 140 -12.55 -4.73 -5.29
CA ASP A 140 -11.69 -4.72 -4.11
C ASP A 140 -10.42 -3.92 -4.38
N PHE A 141 -9.82 -4.06 -5.57
CA PHE A 141 -8.68 -3.26 -6.01
C PHE A 141 -9.00 -1.77 -6.01
N THR A 142 -10.15 -1.37 -6.55
CA THR A 142 -10.59 0.04 -6.59
C THR A 142 -10.78 0.60 -5.18
N LYS A 143 -11.30 -0.19 -4.23
CA LYS A 143 -11.44 0.25 -2.84
C LYS A 143 -10.09 0.48 -2.17
N VAL A 144 -9.18 -0.49 -2.31
CA VAL A 144 -7.82 -0.39 -1.77
C VAL A 144 -7.13 0.86 -2.32
N THR A 145 -7.06 0.99 -3.65
CA THR A 145 -6.39 2.14 -4.29
C THR A 145 -7.07 3.47 -4.00
N SER A 146 -8.40 3.52 -3.85
CA SER A 146 -9.10 4.76 -3.50
C SER A 146 -8.78 5.22 -2.08
N LYS A 147 -8.74 4.31 -1.10
CA LYS A 147 -8.35 4.64 0.28
C LYS A 147 -6.88 5.07 0.35
N THR A 148 -6.00 4.34 -0.31
CA THR A 148 -4.58 4.74 -0.42
C THR A 148 -4.42 6.10 -1.09
N ARG A 149 -5.17 6.38 -2.16
CA ARG A 149 -5.15 7.70 -2.81
C ARG A 149 -5.64 8.80 -1.88
N ASN A 150 -6.72 8.57 -1.15
CA ASN A 150 -7.24 9.55 -0.20
C ASN A 150 -6.20 9.88 0.86
N PHE A 151 -5.51 8.88 1.42
CA PHE A 151 -4.37 9.10 2.32
C PHE A 151 -3.26 9.98 1.71
N LEU A 152 -2.97 9.84 0.42
CA LEU A 152 -1.92 10.62 -0.24
C LEU A 152 -2.34 12.05 -0.61
N LEU A 153 -3.64 12.34 -0.68
CA LEU A 153 -4.17 13.59 -1.22
C LEU A 153 -4.93 14.44 -0.21
N VAL A 154 -5.44 13.83 0.85
CA VAL A 154 -6.31 14.47 1.83
C VAL A 154 -5.57 14.42 3.16
N ASP A 155 -5.11 15.60 3.61
CA ASP A 155 -4.69 15.86 4.99
C ASP A 155 -5.85 15.65 5.96
#